data_AF-F8PMR2-F1
#
_entry.id   AF-F8PMR2-F1
#
_cell.length_a   1.000
_cell.length_b   1.000
_cell.length_c   1.000
_cell.angle_alpha   90.00
_cell.angle_beta   90.00
_cell.angle_gamma   90.00
#
_symmetry.space_group_name_H-M   'P 1'
#
loop_
_entity.id
_entity.type
_entity.pdbx_description
1 polymer ?
#
loop_
_entity_poly.entity_id
_entity_poly.type
_entity_poly.pdbx_seq_one_letter_code
_entity_poly.pdbx_strand_id
1 'polypeptide(L)'
;GLHQLLQPVNASYQNRSGKKARCLQGTRKDVLETIQKWADRTSLPICWLNGSAGSGKSTIAQTIAEWCADERKLAASFFFFRGIGNRDKISHLIPTLAFQLSTTVRGMEPLLQNALNKEPSILNTPLSYQFDKLIMEPMLACSKRIRNFFKRKRMVIVIDGLDECGHQDRTLMDEFIDAVVDACGARNGRVPFCLFITSRVEEYLRKKLETRNARNLTLQLKLQNFNAAGDIRMFFQSEFETIYDANRLLMTTDKVPEPWPSSEVLDTLVKEASGSYIYSSTFVDFVSRAGGMPHRKLLDALKAHGLDDLYSQVFSNALYPDGVPGNMVDLMQIMGTLLLLEDPLPIKHLASLLNISSRRLVEIFLSIQSILLIPESDDDLVQLVHTSLKDFLLAPARSGNYFINPPTRHLSIAINCLNIIERNKAEFWFGVQPLSYAVKEWLNHLHKALSEEERYPSDLSLIFLLKDSLTNFASSSLDPWLHSMIMNNMNATIYKEAPLFSPQVSRNIDVKPI
;
A
#
# COMPACT_ATOMS: atom_id res chain seq x y z
N GLY A 1 -14.05 -27.99 23.50
CA GLY A 1 -13.73 -28.41 22.11
C GLY A 1 -12.72 -27.47 21.48
N LEU A 2 -12.12 -27.80 20.32
CA LEU A 2 -11.03 -27.00 19.71
C LEU A 2 -11.38 -25.52 19.51
N HIS A 3 -12.64 -25.19 19.21
CA HIS A 3 -13.10 -23.80 19.10
C HIS A 3 -12.84 -22.98 20.38
N GLN A 4 -13.07 -23.56 21.56
CA GLN A 4 -12.84 -22.88 22.83
C GLN A 4 -11.35 -22.73 23.16
N LEU A 5 -10.55 -23.71 22.76
CA LEU A 5 -9.10 -23.71 23.02
C LEU A 5 -8.37 -22.72 22.11
N LEU A 6 -8.70 -22.72 20.81
CA LEU A 6 -8.02 -21.90 19.80
C LEU A 6 -8.61 -20.50 19.63
N GLN A 7 -9.85 -20.27 20.08
CA GLN A 7 -10.55 -18.98 19.98
C GLN A 7 -10.41 -18.33 18.58
N PRO A 8 -10.81 -19.03 17.51
CA PRO A 8 -10.63 -18.55 16.14
C PRO A 8 -11.44 -17.27 15.90
N VAL A 9 -10.91 -16.39 15.06
CA VAL A 9 -11.60 -15.14 14.67
C VAL A 9 -12.25 -15.27 13.29
N ASN A 10 -13.28 -14.45 13.05
CA ASN A 10 -13.98 -14.37 11.76
C ASN A 10 -13.13 -13.64 10.71
N ALA A 11 -12.09 -14.31 10.21
CA ALA A 11 -11.14 -13.79 9.22
C ALA A 11 -11.03 -14.66 7.95
N SER A 12 -11.91 -15.64 7.74
CA SER A 12 -11.88 -16.48 6.53
C SER A 12 -12.42 -15.77 5.29
N TYR A 13 -12.14 -16.32 4.11
CA TYR A 13 -12.64 -15.82 2.81
C TYR A 13 -14.18 -15.72 2.76
N GLN A 14 -14.90 -16.55 3.51
CA GLN A 14 -16.36 -16.58 3.53
C GLN A 14 -16.98 -15.33 4.18
N ASN A 15 -16.20 -14.62 5.01
CA ASN A 15 -16.67 -13.41 5.68
C ASN A 15 -16.61 -12.18 4.77
N ARG A 16 -16.01 -12.29 3.57
CA ARG A 16 -16.10 -11.27 2.53
C ARG A 16 -17.16 -11.73 1.53
N SER A 17 -18.25 -10.98 1.43
CA SER A 17 -19.35 -11.26 0.51
C SER A 17 -19.62 -10.06 -0.40
N GLY A 18 -20.23 -10.33 -1.56
CA GLY A 18 -20.64 -9.31 -2.53
C GLY A 18 -19.82 -9.28 -3.81
N LYS A 19 -20.39 -8.66 -4.86
CA LYS A 19 -19.77 -8.57 -6.20
C LYS A 19 -18.38 -7.92 -6.20
N LYS A 20 -18.10 -7.01 -5.26
CA LYS A 20 -16.80 -6.31 -5.13
C LYS A 20 -15.72 -7.15 -4.41
N ALA A 21 -16.06 -8.32 -3.84
CA ALA A 21 -15.10 -9.12 -3.06
C ALA A 21 -14.09 -9.89 -3.93
N ARG A 22 -14.51 -10.32 -5.13
CA ARG A 22 -13.72 -11.16 -6.06
C ARG A 22 -13.48 -10.46 -7.40
N CYS A 23 -12.56 -10.99 -8.20
CA CYS A 23 -12.23 -10.42 -9.50
C CYS A 23 -13.45 -10.49 -10.42
N LEU A 24 -13.66 -9.43 -11.21
CA LEU A 24 -14.65 -9.45 -12.27
C LEU A 24 -14.32 -10.58 -13.25
N GLN A 25 -15.32 -11.34 -13.68
CA GLN A 25 -15.11 -12.42 -14.62
C GLN A 25 -14.43 -11.89 -15.89
N GLY A 26 -13.34 -12.53 -16.29
CA GLY A 26 -12.57 -12.11 -17.46
C GLY A 26 -11.40 -11.18 -17.17
N THR A 27 -11.29 -10.64 -15.94
CA THR A 27 -10.18 -9.77 -15.52
C THR A 27 -9.09 -10.53 -14.77
N ARG A 28 -7.89 -9.95 -14.70
CA ARG A 28 -6.74 -10.46 -13.92
C ARG A 28 -6.33 -11.89 -14.30
N LYS A 29 -6.66 -12.32 -15.53
CA LYS A 29 -6.46 -13.71 -15.99
C LYS A 29 -5.01 -14.15 -15.84
N ASP A 30 -4.06 -13.34 -16.30
CA ASP A 30 -2.65 -13.72 -16.33
C ASP A 30 -2.08 -13.97 -14.93
N VAL A 31 -2.40 -13.10 -13.96
CA VAL A 31 -1.95 -13.26 -12.57
C VAL A 31 -2.66 -14.43 -11.89
N LEU A 32 -3.98 -14.58 -12.11
CA LEU A 32 -4.75 -15.70 -11.57
C LEU A 32 -4.20 -17.03 -12.11
N GLU A 33 -4.00 -17.16 -13.41
CA GLU A 33 -3.43 -18.35 -14.03
C GLU A 33 -2.02 -18.66 -13.51
N THR A 34 -1.19 -17.64 -13.30
CA THR A 34 0.16 -17.81 -12.75
C THR A 34 0.11 -18.39 -11.35
N ILE A 35 -0.76 -17.85 -10.48
CA ILE A 35 -0.95 -18.35 -9.11
C ILE A 35 -1.56 -19.76 -9.13
N GLN A 36 -2.52 -20.02 -10.03
CA GLN A 36 -3.15 -21.32 -10.15
C GLN A 36 -2.15 -22.40 -10.60
N LYS A 37 -1.32 -22.10 -11.61
CA LYS A 37 -0.22 -22.96 -12.08
C LYS A 37 0.79 -23.21 -10.98
N TRP A 38 1.16 -22.18 -10.22
CA TRP A 38 2.01 -22.32 -9.03
C TRP A 38 1.39 -23.30 -8.04
N ALA A 39 0.13 -23.11 -7.65
CA ALA A 39 -0.54 -23.96 -6.66
C ALA A 39 -0.62 -25.45 -7.06
N ASP A 40 -0.67 -25.76 -8.37
CA ASP A 40 -0.79 -27.14 -8.86
C ASP A 40 0.54 -27.83 -9.20
N ARG A 41 1.57 -27.09 -9.63
CA ARG A 41 2.74 -27.68 -10.33
C ARG A 41 4.10 -27.30 -9.74
N THR A 42 4.15 -26.53 -8.66
CA THR A 42 5.41 -25.94 -8.16
C THR A 42 6.17 -26.80 -7.15
N SER A 43 7.49 -26.59 -7.09
CA SER A 43 8.35 -26.98 -5.98
C SER A 43 8.40 -25.94 -4.85
N LEU A 44 8.06 -24.68 -5.13
CA LEU A 44 8.17 -23.55 -4.20
C LEU A 44 6.97 -23.48 -3.24
N PRO A 45 7.16 -23.62 -1.92
CA PRO A 45 6.05 -23.66 -0.97
C PRO A 45 5.34 -22.32 -0.75
N ILE A 46 5.98 -21.20 -1.08
CA ILE A 46 5.44 -19.85 -0.81
C ILE A 46 5.22 -19.14 -2.15
N CYS A 47 4.11 -18.43 -2.29
CA CYS A 47 3.89 -17.42 -3.32
C CYS A 47 3.51 -16.12 -2.64
N TRP A 48 4.27 -15.08 -2.92
CA TRP A 48 4.05 -13.74 -2.39
C TRP A 48 3.65 -12.80 -3.52
N LEU A 49 2.40 -12.35 -3.51
CA LEU A 49 1.88 -11.32 -4.40
C LEU A 49 1.96 -9.96 -3.71
N ASN A 50 2.79 -9.07 -4.24
CA ASN A 50 2.87 -7.69 -3.77
C ASN A 50 2.38 -6.68 -4.81
N GLY A 51 2.07 -5.48 -4.35
CA GLY A 51 1.43 -4.44 -5.17
C GLY A 51 0.99 -3.23 -4.34
N SER A 52 0.78 -2.09 -5.00
CA SER A 52 0.39 -0.82 -4.39
C SER A 52 -0.95 -0.90 -3.64
N ALA A 53 -1.26 0.08 -2.79
CA ALA A 53 -2.59 0.16 -2.18
C ALA A 53 -3.64 0.31 -3.30
N GLY A 54 -4.78 -0.37 -3.14
CA GLY A 54 -5.86 -0.30 -4.14
C GLY A 54 -5.64 -1.03 -5.47
N SER A 55 -4.52 -1.73 -5.65
CA SER A 55 -4.26 -2.52 -6.86
C SER A 55 -5.13 -3.78 -7.02
N GLY A 56 -5.88 -4.17 -5.99
CA GLY A 56 -6.79 -5.33 -6.04
C GLY A 56 -6.20 -6.65 -5.52
N LYS A 57 -5.10 -6.62 -4.75
CA LYS A 57 -4.49 -7.80 -4.13
C LYS A 57 -5.49 -8.66 -3.35
N SER A 58 -6.28 -8.03 -2.48
CA SER A 58 -7.30 -8.70 -1.67
C SER A 58 -8.43 -9.31 -2.48
N THR A 59 -8.73 -8.73 -3.64
CA THR A 59 -9.71 -9.25 -4.60
C THR A 59 -9.15 -10.49 -5.33
N ILE A 60 -7.86 -10.49 -5.66
CA ILE A 60 -7.15 -11.66 -6.20
C ILE A 60 -7.09 -12.77 -5.14
N ALA A 61 -6.75 -12.45 -3.88
CA ALA A 61 -6.71 -13.41 -2.79
C ALA A 61 -8.07 -14.07 -2.53
N GLN A 62 -9.15 -13.29 -2.55
CA GLN A 62 -10.51 -13.81 -2.47
C GLN A 62 -10.79 -14.80 -3.61
N THR A 63 -10.48 -14.42 -4.85
CA THR A 63 -10.72 -15.24 -6.04
C THR A 63 -9.93 -16.56 -5.99
N ILE A 64 -8.67 -16.50 -5.54
CA ILE A 64 -7.83 -17.70 -5.37
C ILE A 64 -8.35 -18.59 -4.23
N ALA A 65 -8.83 -18.01 -3.13
CA ALA A 65 -9.42 -18.76 -2.03
C ALA A 65 -10.71 -19.49 -2.46
N GLU A 66 -11.62 -18.80 -3.17
CA GLU A 66 -12.84 -19.38 -3.74
C GLU A 66 -12.50 -20.52 -4.71
N TRP A 67 -11.60 -20.28 -5.66
CA TRP A 67 -11.14 -21.32 -6.59
C TRP A 67 -10.51 -22.52 -5.88
N CYS A 68 -9.70 -22.29 -4.85
CA CYS A 68 -9.13 -23.38 -4.06
C CYS A 68 -10.20 -24.17 -3.31
N ALA A 69 -11.27 -23.52 -2.84
CA ALA A 69 -12.38 -24.17 -2.16
C ALA A 69 -13.17 -25.05 -3.14
N ASP A 70 -13.48 -24.54 -4.33
CA ASP A 70 -14.17 -25.27 -5.40
C ASP A 70 -13.36 -26.52 -5.85
N GLU A 71 -12.04 -26.37 -5.96
CA GLU A 71 -11.10 -27.45 -6.28
C GLU A 71 -10.81 -28.39 -5.09
N ARG A 72 -11.47 -28.19 -3.94
CA ARG A 72 -11.30 -28.95 -2.69
C ARG A 72 -9.84 -29.04 -2.22
N LYS A 73 -9.09 -27.95 -2.39
CA LYS A 73 -7.70 -27.82 -1.95
C LYS A 73 -7.45 -26.67 -1.00
N LEU A 74 -8.43 -25.81 -0.72
CA LEU A 74 -8.28 -24.79 0.32
C LEU A 74 -8.15 -25.46 1.69
N ALA A 75 -7.01 -25.26 2.34
CA ALA A 75 -6.74 -25.78 3.69
C ALA A 75 -7.26 -24.82 4.76
N ALA A 76 -6.91 -23.54 4.62
CA ALA A 76 -7.30 -22.48 5.53
C ALA A 76 -7.13 -21.11 4.85
N SER A 77 -7.75 -20.08 5.41
CA SER A 77 -7.59 -18.71 4.94
C SER A 77 -7.63 -17.70 6.10
N PHE A 78 -6.87 -16.63 5.98
CA PHE A 78 -6.90 -15.50 6.90
C PHE A 78 -6.77 -14.18 6.13
N PHE A 79 -7.76 -13.32 6.26
CA PHE A 79 -7.80 -12.00 5.66
C PHE A 79 -7.63 -10.98 6.76
N PHE A 80 -6.43 -10.39 6.85
CA PHE A 80 -6.18 -9.26 7.72
C PHE A 80 -7.13 -8.12 7.36
N PHE A 81 -7.48 -7.33 8.37
CA PHE A 81 -8.21 -6.10 8.17
C PHE A 81 -7.84 -5.11 9.26
N ARG A 82 -7.12 -4.06 8.88
CA ARG A 82 -6.61 -3.07 9.83
C ARG A 82 -7.77 -2.36 10.57
N GLY A 83 -7.67 -2.26 11.90
CA GLY A 83 -8.59 -1.47 12.72
C GLY A 83 -9.98 -2.09 12.95
N ILE A 84 -10.24 -3.32 12.48
CA ILE A 84 -11.50 -4.02 12.76
C ILE A 84 -11.25 -5.24 13.65
N GLY A 85 -11.70 -5.12 14.91
CA GLY A 85 -11.78 -6.22 15.87
C GLY A 85 -10.43 -6.85 16.17
N ASN A 86 -10.32 -8.16 15.93
CA ASN A 86 -9.10 -8.95 16.17
C ASN A 86 -8.43 -9.38 14.85
N ARG A 87 -8.80 -8.78 13.71
CA ARG A 87 -8.29 -9.13 12.37
C ARG A 87 -7.00 -8.40 12.01
N ASP A 88 -6.50 -7.53 12.88
CA ASP A 88 -5.22 -6.84 12.73
C ASP A 88 -4.13 -7.40 13.66
N LYS A 89 -4.45 -8.38 14.51
CA LYS A 89 -3.50 -8.97 15.47
C LYS A 89 -2.94 -10.29 14.98
N ILE A 90 -1.62 -10.40 14.93
CA ILE A 90 -0.93 -11.62 14.44
C ILE A 90 -1.15 -12.82 15.36
N SER A 91 -1.39 -12.57 16.66
CA SER A 91 -1.65 -13.63 17.65
C SER A 91 -2.86 -14.49 17.33
N HIS A 92 -3.81 -14.00 16.53
CA HIS A 92 -4.98 -14.76 16.10
C HIS A 92 -4.77 -15.53 14.79
N LEU A 93 -3.67 -15.30 14.06
CA LEU A 93 -3.41 -15.95 12.78
C LEU A 93 -3.28 -17.47 12.92
N ILE A 94 -2.27 -17.94 13.66
CA ILE A 94 -1.98 -19.38 13.81
C ILE A 94 -3.15 -20.13 14.45
N PRO A 95 -3.79 -19.65 15.54
CA PRO A 95 -4.92 -20.36 16.15
C PRO A 95 -6.12 -20.49 15.19
N THR A 96 -6.40 -19.44 14.42
CA THR A 96 -7.48 -19.43 13.44
C THR A 96 -7.20 -20.39 12.27
N LEU A 97 -5.97 -20.40 11.76
CA LEU A 97 -5.54 -21.35 10.73
C LEU A 97 -5.61 -22.79 11.24
N ALA A 98 -5.10 -23.07 12.45
CA ALA A 98 -5.14 -24.38 13.07
C ALA A 98 -6.57 -24.90 13.24
N PHE A 99 -7.50 -24.03 13.67
CA PHE A 99 -8.91 -24.38 13.79
C PHE A 99 -9.51 -24.73 12.42
N GLN A 100 -9.27 -23.91 11.39
CA GLN A 100 -9.74 -24.21 10.03
C GLN A 100 -9.18 -25.54 9.52
N LEU A 101 -7.87 -25.77 9.68
CA LEU A 101 -7.22 -27.03 9.32
C LEU A 101 -7.83 -28.24 10.03
N SER A 102 -8.25 -28.09 11.29
CA SER A 102 -8.92 -29.17 12.04
C SER A 102 -10.21 -29.64 11.37
N THR A 103 -10.91 -28.72 10.68
CA THR A 103 -12.19 -28.99 10.01
C THR A 103 -12.02 -29.43 8.56
N THR A 104 -10.98 -28.95 7.87
CA THR A 104 -10.76 -29.22 6.44
C THR A 104 -9.86 -30.42 6.19
N VAL A 105 -8.87 -30.66 7.05
CA VAL A 105 -7.85 -31.70 6.87
C VAL A 105 -8.18 -32.92 7.71
N ARG A 106 -8.51 -34.03 7.04
CA ARG A 106 -8.83 -35.30 7.72
C ARG A 106 -7.68 -35.74 8.63
N GLY A 107 -8.00 -36.00 9.89
CA GLY A 107 -7.06 -36.47 10.91
C GLY A 107 -6.30 -35.36 11.64
N MET A 108 -6.52 -34.10 11.28
CA MET A 108 -5.88 -32.94 11.93
C MET A 108 -6.47 -32.67 13.32
N GLU A 109 -7.79 -32.74 13.49
CA GLU A 109 -8.48 -32.53 14.76
C GLU A 109 -7.88 -33.31 15.95
N PRO A 110 -7.73 -34.65 15.91
CA PRO A 110 -7.18 -35.39 17.06
C PRO A 110 -5.71 -35.06 17.34
N LEU A 111 -4.93 -34.66 16.32
CA LEU A 111 -3.55 -34.24 16.52
C LEU A 111 -3.47 -32.90 17.26
N LEU A 112 -4.32 -31.95 16.87
CA LEU A 112 -4.41 -30.65 17.53
C LEU A 112 -4.95 -30.74 18.95
N GLN A 113 -5.99 -31.55 19.17
CA GLN A 113 -6.51 -31.80 20.52
C GLN A 113 -5.42 -32.39 21.42
N ASN A 114 -4.66 -33.37 20.93
CA ASN A 114 -3.56 -33.96 21.70
C ASN A 114 -2.45 -32.95 22.01
N ALA A 115 -2.05 -32.13 21.03
CA ALA A 115 -1.03 -31.10 21.24
C ALA A 115 -1.46 -30.10 22.33
N LEU A 116 -2.68 -29.57 22.22
CA LEU A 116 -3.23 -28.59 23.18
C LEU A 116 -3.49 -29.19 24.57
N ASN A 117 -3.89 -30.47 24.65
CA ASN A 117 -4.08 -31.14 25.94
C ASN A 117 -2.75 -31.42 26.64
N LYS A 118 -1.71 -31.77 25.89
CA LYS A 118 -0.37 -32.01 26.44
C LYS A 118 0.32 -30.72 26.87
N GLU A 119 0.11 -29.65 26.11
CA GLU A 119 0.76 -28.36 26.36
C GLU A 119 -0.27 -27.22 26.20
N PRO A 120 -1.05 -26.93 27.26
CA PRO A 120 -2.08 -25.88 27.22
C PRO A 120 -1.51 -24.47 26.97
N SER A 121 -0.22 -24.27 27.25
CA SER A 121 0.48 -22.99 27.09
C SER A 121 0.97 -22.71 25.67
N ILE A 122 0.77 -23.61 24.68
CA ILE A 122 1.30 -23.43 23.31
C ILE A 122 0.94 -22.04 22.76
N LEU A 123 -0.28 -21.55 22.97
CA LEU A 123 -0.72 -20.26 22.41
C LEU A 123 -0.01 -19.03 23.02
N ASN A 124 0.75 -19.21 24.11
CA ASN A 124 1.56 -18.19 24.77
C ASN A 124 3.07 -18.34 24.48
N THR A 125 3.44 -19.26 23.58
CA THR A 125 4.84 -19.48 23.15
C THR A 125 5.18 -18.62 21.93
N PRO A 126 6.48 -18.52 21.54
CA PRO A 126 6.86 -17.83 20.31
C PRO A 126 6.12 -18.40 19.07
N LEU A 127 5.79 -17.53 18.11
CA LEU A 127 5.03 -17.90 16.90
C LEU A 127 5.71 -19.00 16.07
N SER A 128 7.03 -19.07 16.12
CA SER A 128 7.82 -20.15 15.53
C SER A 128 7.45 -21.53 16.08
N TYR A 129 7.34 -21.64 17.41
CA TYR A 129 6.94 -22.86 18.08
C TYR A 129 5.45 -23.16 17.83
N GLN A 130 4.59 -22.15 17.90
CA GLN A 130 3.17 -22.31 17.57
C GLN A 130 2.96 -22.83 16.15
N PHE A 131 3.68 -22.26 15.18
CA PHE A 131 3.57 -22.64 13.77
C PHE A 131 3.99 -24.09 13.57
N ASP A 132 5.10 -24.51 14.17
CA ASP A 132 5.57 -25.89 14.01
C ASP A 132 4.60 -26.88 14.69
N LYS A 133 4.17 -26.61 15.94
CA LYS A 133 3.29 -27.51 16.70
C LYS A 133 1.85 -27.57 16.22
N LEU A 134 1.29 -26.46 15.75
CA LEU A 134 -0.13 -26.36 15.41
C LEU A 134 -0.40 -26.43 13.90
N ILE A 135 0.62 -26.21 13.05
CA ILE A 135 0.44 -26.25 11.59
C ILE A 135 1.37 -27.28 10.95
N MET A 136 2.68 -27.14 11.10
CA MET A 136 3.66 -27.93 10.34
C MET A 136 3.67 -29.42 10.72
N GLU A 137 3.91 -29.74 12.00
CA GLU A 137 3.99 -31.12 12.50
C GLU A 137 2.70 -31.91 12.23
N PRO A 138 1.49 -31.39 12.55
CA PRO A 138 0.28 -32.15 12.33
C PRO A 138 -0.04 -32.35 10.84
N MET A 139 0.24 -31.36 9.99
CA MET A 139 0.11 -31.49 8.54
C MET A 139 1.04 -32.56 7.96
N LEU A 140 2.28 -32.66 8.46
CA LEU A 140 3.22 -33.72 8.09
C LEU A 140 2.78 -35.10 8.57
N ALA A 141 2.20 -35.19 9.77
CA ALA A 141 1.66 -36.45 10.28
C ALA A 141 0.47 -36.93 9.43
N CYS A 142 -0.41 -36.01 9.01
CA CYS A 142 -1.52 -36.32 8.10
C CYS A 142 -1.02 -36.73 6.71
N SER A 143 0.03 -36.09 6.19
CA SER A 143 0.57 -36.43 4.87
C SER A 143 1.18 -37.83 4.80
N LYS A 144 1.89 -38.26 5.85
CA LYS A 144 2.49 -39.60 5.95
C LYS A 144 1.46 -40.72 6.03
N ARG A 145 0.31 -40.47 6.68
CA ARG A 145 -0.76 -41.49 6.85
C ARG A 145 -1.52 -41.79 5.57
N ILE A 146 -1.50 -40.88 4.60
CA ILE A 146 -2.23 -41.03 3.35
C ILE A 146 -1.22 -41.44 2.27
N ARG A 147 -1.18 -42.75 1.90
CA ARG A 147 -0.25 -43.34 0.91
C ARG A 147 -0.21 -42.62 -0.46
N ASN A 148 -1.17 -41.73 -0.74
CA ASN A 148 -1.29 -40.92 -1.95
C ASN A 148 -1.34 -39.40 -1.68
N PHE A 149 -0.88 -38.91 -0.51
CA PHE A 149 -0.96 -37.48 -0.17
C PHE A 149 -0.15 -36.62 -1.14
N PHE A 150 1.06 -37.08 -1.50
CA PHE A 150 1.91 -36.42 -2.50
C PHE A 150 1.42 -36.62 -3.95
N LYS A 151 0.42 -37.49 -4.18
CA LYS A 151 -0.32 -37.61 -5.45
C LYS A 151 -1.63 -36.80 -5.46
N ARG A 152 -2.04 -36.23 -4.31
CA ARG A 152 -3.15 -35.25 -4.24
C ARG A 152 -2.60 -33.84 -4.53
N LYS A 153 -3.47 -32.97 -5.07
CA LYS A 153 -3.20 -31.54 -5.20
C LYS A 153 -2.77 -31.00 -3.82
N ARG A 154 -1.66 -30.26 -3.75
CA ARG A 154 -1.20 -29.63 -2.50
C ARG A 154 -2.30 -28.72 -1.97
N MET A 155 -2.55 -28.76 -0.66
CA MET A 155 -3.54 -27.87 -0.06
C MET A 155 -2.96 -26.46 0.05
N VAL A 156 -3.80 -25.44 -0.14
CA VAL A 156 -3.39 -24.04 -0.16
C VAL A 156 -3.89 -23.34 1.10
N ILE A 157 -3.00 -22.63 1.77
CA ILE A 157 -3.33 -21.67 2.83
C ILE A 157 -3.22 -20.28 2.22
N VAL A 158 -4.28 -19.47 2.35
CA VAL A 158 -4.32 -18.09 1.83
C VAL A 158 -4.22 -17.10 2.98
N ILE A 159 -3.23 -16.19 2.94
CA ILE A 159 -3.09 -15.10 3.89
C ILE A 159 -3.10 -13.78 3.13
N ASP A 160 -4.17 -13.00 3.30
CA ASP A 160 -4.33 -11.71 2.63
C ASP A 160 -3.96 -10.55 3.56
N GLY A 161 -3.18 -9.61 3.06
CA GLY A 161 -2.90 -8.31 3.68
C GLY A 161 -1.96 -8.39 4.89
N LEU A 162 -0.78 -9.04 4.78
CA LEU A 162 0.17 -9.07 5.91
C LEU A 162 0.55 -7.67 6.42
N ASP A 163 0.62 -6.68 5.54
CA ASP A 163 0.88 -5.28 5.89
C ASP A 163 -0.27 -4.62 6.68
N GLU A 164 -1.48 -5.20 6.66
CA GLU A 164 -2.61 -4.71 7.43
C GLU A 164 -2.57 -5.11 8.91
N CYS A 165 -1.62 -5.96 9.31
CA CYS A 165 -1.34 -6.24 10.70
C CYS A 165 -0.92 -4.97 11.47
N GLY A 166 -1.32 -4.88 12.73
CA GLY A 166 -1.03 -3.75 13.58
C GLY A 166 0.48 -3.53 13.72
N HIS A 167 0.91 -2.26 13.66
CA HIS A 167 2.34 -1.92 13.75
C HIS A 167 3.02 -2.41 15.03
N GLN A 168 2.27 -2.53 16.13
CA GLN A 168 2.75 -3.09 17.39
C GLN A 168 3.16 -4.56 17.28
N ASP A 169 2.65 -5.28 16.28
CA ASP A 169 2.89 -6.70 16.04
C ASP A 169 3.99 -6.93 14.99
N ARG A 170 4.71 -5.89 14.54
CA ARG A 170 5.76 -6.01 13.50
C ARG A 170 6.83 -7.05 13.85
N THR A 171 7.33 -7.04 15.09
CA THR A 171 8.34 -8.02 15.55
C THR A 171 7.80 -9.44 15.52
N LEU A 172 6.53 -9.62 15.88
CA LEU A 172 5.85 -10.91 15.84
C LEU A 172 5.57 -11.35 14.38
N MET A 173 5.26 -10.41 13.49
CA MET A 173 5.13 -10.68 12.07
C MET A 173 6.46 -11.13 11.46
N ASP A 174 7.57 -10.49 11.83
CA ASP A 174 8.91 -10.92 11.45
C ASP A 174 9.21 -12.34 11.93
N GLU A 175 8.87 -12.66 13.18
CA GLU A 175 9.01 -13.99 13.76
C GLU A 175 8.17 -15.03 12.99
N PHE A 176 6.94 -14.69 12.60
CA PHE A 176 6.08 -15.57 11.81
C PHE A 176 6.67 -15.86 10.43
N ILE A 177 7.18 -14.84 9.73
CA ILE A 177 7.80 -15.02 8.41
C ILE A 177 9.05 -15.89 8.51
N ASP A 178 9.92 -15.62 9.50
CA ASP A 178 11.11 -16.44 9.76
C ASP A 178 10.71 -17.89 10.05
N ALA A 179 9.70 -18.11 10.90
CA ALA A 179 9.19 -19.44 11.22
C ALA A 179 8.72 -20.21 9.99
N VAL A 180 7.97 -19.55 9.10
CA VAL A 180 7.51 -20.16 7.84
C VAL A 180 8.69 -20.51 6.94
N VAL A 181 9.62 -19.56 6.74
CA VAL A 181 10.79 -19.74 5.86
C VAL A 181 11.70 -20.85 6.40
N ASP A 182 12.01 -20.84 7.69
CA ASP A 182 12.88 -21.83 8.33
C ASP A 182 12.25 -23.23 8.31
N ALA A 183 10.95 -23.33 8.65
CA ALA A 183 10.27 -24.61 8.64
C ALA A 183 10.17 -25.20 7.21
N CYS A 184 9.97 -24.36 6.19
CA CYS A 184 9.99 -24.79 4.80
C CYS A 184 11.42 -25.15 4.33
N GLY A 185 12.41 -24.34 4.72
CA GLY A 185 13.82 -24.49 4.36
C GLY A 185 14.45 -25.75 4.94
N ALA A 186 14.20 -26.04 6.22
CA ALA A 186 14.65 -27.26 6.91
C ALA A 186 14.17 -28.55 6.22
N ARG A 187 13.17 -28.45 5.33
CA ARG A 187 12.56 -29.57 4.59
C ARG A 187 12.84 -29.47 3.08
N ASN A 188 13.77 -28.62 2.65
CA ASN A 188 14.09 -28.35 1.25
C ASN A 188 12.84 -28.05 0.39
N GLY A 189 11.88 -27.30 0.96
CA GLY A 189 10.61 -26.96 0.31
C GLY A 189 9.61 -28.11 0.16
N ARG A 190 9.92 -29.32 0.66
CA ARG A 190 9.04 -30.50 0.57
C ARG A 190 8.02 -30.53 1.71
N VAL A 191 7.13 -29.54 1.70
CA VAL A 191 6.04 -29.41 2.69
C VAL A 191 4.68 -29.82 2.09
N PRO A 192 3.72 -30.27 2.91
CA PRO A 192 2.43 -30.81 2.46
C PRO A 192 1.39 -29.74 2.06
N PHE A 193 1.77 -28.47 2.00
CA PHE A 193 0.90 -27.35 1.66
C PHE A 193 1.65 -26.28 0.86
N CYS A 194 0.88 -25.36 0.28
CA CYS A 194 1.34 -24.13 -0.34
C CYS A 194 0.79 -22.94 0.44
N LEU A 195 1.58 -21.88 0.58
CA LEU A 195 1.21 -20.66 1.28
C LEU A 195 1.15 -19.48 0.29
N PHE A 196 -0.06 -18.97 0.04
CA PHE A 196 -0.27 -17.79 -0.79
C PHE A 196 -0.42 -16.57 0.12
N ILE A 197 0.45 -15.58 -0.06
CA ILE A 197 0.54 -14.38 0.77
C ILE A 197 0.34 -13.15 -0.11
N THR A 198 -0.43 -12.18 0.36
CA THR A 198 -0.45 -10.83 -0.23
C THR A 198 0.06 -9.78 0.75
N SER A 199 0.75 -8.76 0.24
CA SER A 199 1.06 -7.56 1.02
C SER A 199 1.49 -6.35 0.16
N ARG A 200 1.63 -5.17 0.76
CA ARG A 200 2.53 -4.12 0.23
C ARG A 200 4.01 -4.51 0.41
N VAL A 201 4.93 -3.84 -0.28
CA VAL A 201 6.37 -4.04 -0.11
C VAL A 201 6.88 -3.11 0.99
N GLU A 202 6.35 -3.26 2.22
CA GLU A 202 6.96 -2.58 3.36
C GLU A 202 8.38 -3.14 3.58
N GLU A 203 9.35 -2.26 3.84
CA GLU A 203 10.77 -2.62 3.88
C GLU A 203 11.09 -3.77 4.86
N TYR A 204 10.34 -3.89 5.96
CA TYR A 204 10.51 -4.98 6.92
C TYR A 204 10.12 -6.35 6.32
N LEU A 205 9.00 -6.42 5.58
CA LEU A 205 8.57 -7.64 4.89
C LEU A 205 9.56 -8.02 3.79
N ARG A 206 10.02 -7.03 3.03
CA ARG A 206 11.00 -7.22 1.96
C ARG A 206 12.31 -7.81 2.49
N LYS A 207 12.84 -7.25 3.59
CA LYS A 207 14.07 -7.75 4.25
C LYS A 207 13.99 -9.22 4.66
N LYS A 208 12.80 -9.73 4.95
CA LYS A 208 12.55 -11.12 5.37
C LYS A 208 12.28 -12.05 4.19
N LEU A 209 11.35 -11.68 3.31
CA LEU A 209 10.91 -12.50 2.17
C LEU A 209 11.91 -12.51 1.01
N GLU A 210 12.86 -11.57 0.97
CA GLU A 210 13.92 -11.53 -0.02
C GLU A 210 15.30 -11.98 0.50
N THR A 211 15.36 -12.60 1.69
CA THR A 211 16.61 -13.26 2.13
C THR A 211 17.01 -14.38 1.18
N ARG A 212 18.29 -14.77 1.19
CA ARG A 212 18.78 -15.89 0.35
C ARG A 212 17.97 -17.19 0.58
N ASN A 213 17.61 -17.47 1.83
CA ASN A 213 16.83 -18.64 2.19
C ASN A 213 15.38 -18.52 1.68
N ALA A 214 14.73 -17.36 1.87
CA ALA A 214 13.36 -17.14 1.44
C ALA A 214 13.20 -17.13 -0.10
N ARG A 215 14.16 -16.55 -0.84
CA ARG A 215 14.13 -16.49 -2.32
C ARG A 215 14.09 -17.87 -2.98
N ASN A 216 14.76 -18.86 -2.39
CA ASN A 216 14.76 -20.23 -2.90
C ASN A 216 13.45 -21.00 -2.61
N LEU A 217 12.54 -20.41 -1.83
CA LEU A 217 11.27 -21.01 -1.40
C LEU A 217 10.04 -20.22 -1.89
N THR A 218 10.25 -19.00 -2.40
CA THR A 218 9.18 -18.04 -2.65
C THR A 218 9.09 -17.68 -4.13
N LEU A 219 7.93 -17.89 -4.73
CA LEU A 219 7.55 -17.26 -5.98
C LEU A 219 7.12 -15.83 -5.68
N GLN A 220 7.92 -14.84 -6.08
CA GLN A 220 7.58 -13.43 -5.94
C GLN A 220 6.81 -12.95 -7.18
N LEU A 221 5.60 -12.45 -6.98
CA LEU A 221 4.77 -11.85 -8.01
C LEU A 221 4.55 -10.37 -7.70
N LYS A 222 4.89 -9.52 -8.66
CA LYS A 222 4.70 -8.07 -8.60
C LYS A 222 3.48 -7.71 -9.41
N LEU A 223 2.43 -7.20 -8.77
CA LEU A 223 1.15 -6.94 -9.45
C LEU A 223 1.28 -5.88 -10.55
N GLN A 224 2.22 -4.95 -10.42
CA GLN A 224 2.58 -3.97 -11.44
C GLN A 224 3.14 -4.58 -12.73
N ASN A 225 3.64 -5.83 -12.68
CA ASN A 225 4.10 -6.53 -13.87
C ASN A 225 2.93 -7.10 -14.71
N PHE A 226 1.70 -7.01 -14.21
CA PHE A 226 0.50 -7.44 -14.93
C PHE A 226 -0.29 -6.21 -15.38
N ASN A 227 -0.45 -6.07 -16.70
CA ASN A 227 -1.12 -4.92 -17.30
C ASN A 227 -2.61 -4.87 -16.88
N ALA A 228 -2.98 -3.83 -16.13
CA ALA A 228 -4.36 -3.61 -15.67
C ALA A 228 -5.25 -2.90 -16.70
N ALA A 229 -4.72 -2.33 -17.79
CA ALA A 229 -5.49 -1.47 -18.69
C ALA A 229 -6.66 -2.20 -19.36
N GLY A 230 -6.41 -3.40 -19.90
CA GLY A 230 -7.47 -4.22 -20.51
C GLY A 230 -8.53 -4.65 -19.50
N ASP A 231 -8.09 -4.98 -18.28
CA ASP A 231 -9.00 -5.40 -17.23
C ASP A 231 -9.86 -4.23 -16.69
N ILE A 232 -9.28 -3.03 -16.56
CA ILE A 232 -9.99 -1.80 -16.18
C ILE A 232 -10.99 -1.40 -17.27
N ARG A 233 -10.62 -1.57 -18.55
CA ARG A 233 -11.54 -1.33 -19.67
C ARG A 233 -12.77 -2.23 -19.58
N MET A 234 -12.57 -3.52 -19.31
CA MET A 234 -13.64 -4.49 -19.11
C MET A 234 -14.50 -4.15 -17.89
N PHE A 235 -13.88 -3.70 -16.81
CA PHE A 235 -14.59 -3.22 -15.61
C PHE A 235 -15.48 -2.02 -15.93
N PHE A 236 -14.94 -0.96 -16.54
CA PHE A 236 -15.74 0.20 -16.92
C PHE A 236 -16.90 -0.18 -17.83
N GLN A 237 -16.63 -0.99 -18.85
CA GLN A 237 -17.67 -1.45 -19.77
C GLN A 237 -18.81 -2.17 -19.01
N SER A 238 -18.49 -3.15 -18.18
CA SER A 238 -19.49 -3.92 -17.43
C SER A 238 -20.30 -3.05 -16.47
N GLU A 239 -19.67 -2.11 -15.76
CA GLU A 239 -20.35 -1.26 -14.80
C GLU A 239 -21.22 -0.20 -15.50
N PHE A 240 -20.74 0.38 -16.61
CA PHE A 240 -21.53 1.35 -17.37
C PHE A 240 -22.70 0.71 -18.12
N GLU A 241 -22.57 -0.53 -18.62
CA GLU A 241 -23.69 -1.31 -19.14
C GLU A 241 -24.77 -1.49 -18.05
N THR A 242 -24.35 -1.85 -16.82
CA THR A 242 -25.26 -1.98 -15.67
C THR A 242 -25.96 -0.65 -15.33
N ILE A 243 -25.22 0.47 -15.36
CA ILE A 243 -25.77 1.81 -15.12
C ILE A 243 -26.75 2.20 -16.24
N TYR A 244 -26.45 1.90 -17.50
CA TYR A 244 -27.33 2.16 -18.63
C TYR A 244 -28.64 1.41 -18.48
N ASP A 245 -28.58 0.10 -18.23
CA ASP A 245 -29.76 -0.76 -18.04
C ASP A 245 -30.64 -0.30 -16.89
N ALA A 246 -30.04 0.07 -15.75
CA ALA A 246 -30.76 0.60 -14.60
C ALA A 246 -31.48 1.93 -14.89
N ASN A 247 -31.02 2.70 -15.90
CA ASN A 247 -31.56 4.01 -16.27
C ASN A 247 -32.17 4.02 -17.69
N ARG A 248 -32.47 2.85 -18.26
CA ARG A 248 -32.74 2.67 -19.69
C ARG A 248 -33.81 3.61 -20.26
N LEU A 249 -34.92 3.78 -19.55
CA LEU A 249 -36.03 4.64 -19.99
C LEU A 249 -35.60 6.10 -20.13
N LEU A 250 -34.79 6.60 -19.18
CA LEU A 250 -34.30 7.98 -19.20
C LEU A 250 -33.17 8.15 -20.22
N MET A 251 -32.24 7.18 -20.31
CA MET A 251 -31.15 7.19 -21.28
C MET A 251 -31.66 7.21 -22.73
N THR A 252 -32.67 6.40 -23.05
CA THR A 252 -33.30 6.35 -24.38
C THR A 252 -34.08 7.63 -24.70
N THR A 253 -34.80 8.19 -23.72
CA THR A 253 -35.50 9.48 -23.87
C THR A 253 -34.52 10.61 -24.18
N ASP A 254 -33.35 10.61 -23.52
CA ASP A 254 -32.27 11.58 -23.74
C ASP A 254 -31.41 11.25 -24.98
N LYS A 255 -31.79 10.23 -25.76
CA LYS A 255 -31.13 9.78 -27.01
C LYS A 255 -29.66 9.37 -26.83
N VAL A 256 -29.33 8.76 -25.70
CA VAL A 256 -27.99 8.22 -25.44
C VAL A 256 -27.82 6.90 -26.20
N PRO A 257 -26.86 6.80 -27.15
CA PRO A 257 -26.67 5.61 -27.97
C PRO A 257 -26.05 4.44 -27.18
N GLU A 258 -26.38 3.21 -27.59
CA GLU A 258 -25.68 1.98 -27.16
C GLU A 258 -24.60 1.59 -28.18
N PRO A 259 -23.45 1.02 -27.76
CA PRO A 259 -23.02 0.84 -26.37
C PRO A 259 -22.68 2.18 -25.70
N TRP A 260 -22.93 2.27 -24.39
CA TRP A 260 -22.58 3.44 -23.58
C TRP A 260 -21.55 3.08 -22.48
N PRO A 261 -20.50 3.87 -22.31
CA PRO A 261 -20.08 4.98 -23.18
C PRO A 261 -19.39 4.47 -24.46
N SER A 262 -19.02 5.40 -25.36
CA SER A 262 -18.30 5.04 -26.58
C SER A 262 -16.93 4.45 -26.28
N SER A 263 -16.33 3.73 -27.25
CA SER A 263 -15.01 3.13 -27.07
C SER A 263 -13.94 4.19 -26.78
N GLU A 264 -14.00 5.36 -27.44
CA GLU A 264 -13.03 6.43 -27.22
C GLU A 264 -13.10 6.99 -25.79
N VAL A 265 -14.32 7.09 -25.24
CA VAL A 265 -14.52 7.50 -23.85
C VAL A 265 -13.97 6.43 -22.89
N LEU A 266 -14.23 5.15 -23.14
CA LEU A 266 -13.65 4.06 -22.34
C LEU A 266 -12.11 4.11 -22.35
N ASP A 267 -11.50 4.29 -23.52
CA ASP A 267 -10.05 4.34 -23.66
C ASP A 267 -9.45 5.57 -22.93
N THR A 268 -10.18 6.70 -22.93
CA THR A 268 -9.82 7.89 -22.14
C THR A 268 -9.86 7.61 -20.65
N LEU A 269 -10.95 7.01 -20.14
CA LEU A 269 -11.08 6.66 -18.72
C LEU A 269 -10.03 5.64 -18.27
N VAL A 270 -9.69 4.67 -19.11
CA VAL A 270 -8.64 3.68 -18.83
C VAL A 270 -7.28 4.35 -18.70
N LYS A 271 -6.98 5.32 -19.58
CA LYS A 271 -5.76 6.11 -19.52
C LYS A 271 -5.71 6.95 -18.24
N GLU A 272 -6.79 7.64 -17.91
CA GLU A 272 -6.89 8.46 -16.70
C GLU A 272 -6.75 7.63 -15.42
N ALA A 273 -7.33 6.42 -15.40
CA ALA A 273 -7.24 5.52 -14.26
C ALA A 273 -5.80 5.11 -13.92
N SER A 274 -4.86 5.14 -14.89
CA SER A 274 -3.44 4.82 -14.68
C SER A 274 -3.22 3.50 -13.91
N GLY A 275 -4.04 2.48 -14.18
CA GLY A 275 -3.99 1.19 -13.49
C GLY A 275 -4.66 1.13 -12.11
N SER A 276 -5.27 2.21 -11.65
CA SER A 276 -5.95 2.30 -10.34
C SER A 276 -7.40 1.80 -10.41
N TYR A 277 -7.64 0.63 -9.82
CA TYR A 277 -8.99 0.08 -9.66
C TYR A 277 -9.84 0.85 -8.68
N ILE A 278 -9.24 1.39 -7.61
CA ILE A 278 -10.02 2.20 -6.66
C ILE A 278 -10.49 3.48 -7.33
N TYR A 279 -9.64 4.16 -8.10
CA TYR A 279 -10.07 5.31 -8.88
C TYR A 279 -11.22 4.91 -9.81
N SER A 280 -11.06 3.82 -10.56
CA SER A 280 -12.07 3.34 -11.51
C SER A 280 -13.41 3.06 -10.82
N SER A 281 -13.41 2.36 -9.69
CA SER A 281 -14.64 2.12 -8.90
C SER A 281 -15.22 3.41 -8.34
N THR A 282 -14.38 4.34 -7.87
CA THR A 282 -14.83 5.62 -7.31
C THR A 282 -15.49 6.48 -8.40
N PHE A 283 -14.92 6.47 -9.60
CA PHE A 283 -15.46 7.16 -10.75
C PHE A 283 -16.82 6.58 -11.18
N VAL A 284 -16.95 5.26 -11.26
CA VAL A 284 -18.23 4.58 -11.51
C VAL A 284 -19.26 4.90 -10.41
N ASP A 285 -18.86 4.83 -9.14
CA ASP A 285 -19.72 5.14 -8.00
C ASP A 285 -20.16 6.63 -8.02
N PHE A 286 -19.31 7.55 -8.49
CA PHE A 286 -19.65 8.96 -8.71
C PHE A 286 -20.70 9.13 -9.83
N VAL A 287 -20.48 8.48 -10.99
CA VAL A 287 -21.38 8.56 -12.15
C VAL A 287 -22.76 7.95 -11.85
N SER A 288 -22.81 6.84 -11.09
CA SER A 288 -24.05 6.15 -10.73
C SER A 288 -24.84 6.80 -9.58
N ARG A 289 -24.23 7.71 -8.82
CA ARG A 289 -24.85 8.35 -7.65
C ARG A 289 -26.10 9.14 -8.04
N ALA A 290 -27.07 9.22 -7.12
CA ALA A 290 -28.25 10.08 -7.27
C ALA A 290 -27.86 11.58 -7.45
N GLY A 291 -28.81 12.39 -7.92
CA GLY A 291 -28.62 13.84 -8.12
C GLY A 291 -28.16 14.25 -9.51
N GLY A 292 -28.46 13.46 -10.55
CA GLY A 292 -28.22 13.82 -11.96
C GLY A 292 -28.25 12.59 -12.86
N MET A 293 -28.34 12.80 -14.18
CA MET A 293 -28.32 11.71 -15.16
C MET A 293 -26.89 11.19 -15.37
N PRO A 294 -26.65 9.86 -15.35
CA PRO A 294 -25.29 9.31 -15.42
C PRO A 294 -24.51 9.71 -16.69
N HIS A 295 -25.17 9.76 -17.85
CA HIS A 295 -24.52 10.21 -19.10
C HIS A 295 -24.05 11.66 -19.04
N ARG A 296 -24.77 12.54 -18.32
CA ARG A 296 -24.35 13.95 -18.15
C ARG A 296 -23.19 14.05 -17.19
N LYS A 297 -23.28 13.36 -16.04
CA LYS A 297 -22.18 13.30 -15.06
C LYS A 297 -20.89 12.77 -15.69
N LEU A 298 -20.97 11.74 -16.53
CA LEU A 298 -19.82 11.23 -17.26
C LEU A 298 -19.24 12.29 -18.20
N LEU A 299 -20.07 12.95 -19.01
CA LEU A 299 -19.60 13.99 -19.93
C LEU A 299 -19.02 15.19 -19.19
N ASP A 300 -19.65 15.59 -18.08
CA ASP A 300 -19.17 16.68 -17.24
C ASP A 300 -17.82 16.33 -16.61
N ALA A 301 -17.63 15.09 -16.15
CA ALA A 301 -16.36 14.61 -15.60
C ALA A 301 -15.20 14.65 -16.60
N LEU A 302 -15.48 14.48 -17.90
CA LEU A 302 -14.49 14.54 -18.98
C LEU A 302 -14.15 15.98 -19.41
N LYS A 303 -14.86 17.00 -18.92
CA LYS A 303 -14.54 18.41 -19.20
C LYS A 303 -13.38 18.88 -18.33
N ALA A 304 -12.78 20.01 -18.71
CA ALA A 304 -11.86 20.73 -17.83
C ALA A 304 -12.55 21.00 -16.48
N HIS A 305 -11.90 20.59 -15.39
CA HIS A 305 -12.42 20.69 -14.01
C HIS A 305 -13.62 19.79 -13.69
N GLY A 306 -13.95 18.83 -14.57
CA GLY A 306 -15.08 17.92 -14.40
C GLY A 306 -15.02 17.02 -13.16
N LEU A 307 -13.82 16.84 -12.59
CA LEU A 307 -13.58 15.99 -11.43
C LEU A 307 -13.76 16.71 -10.09
N ASP A 308 -14.10 18.00 -10.07
CA ASP A 308 -14.19 18.80 -8.83
C ASP A 308 -15.23 18.24 -7.85
N ASP A 309 -16.39 17.81 -8.34
CA ASP A 309 -17.43 17.17 -7.52
C ASP A 309 -16.97 15.80 -7.00
N LEU A 310 -16.24 15.03 -7.82
CA LEU A 310 -15.66 13.75 -7.43
C LEU A 310 -14.62 13.96 -6.32
N TYR A 311 -13.74 14.96 -6.45
CA TYR A 311 -12.76 15.29 -5.42
C TYR A 311 -13.46 15.72 -4.13
N SER A 312 -14.43 16.62 -4.22
CA SER A 312 -15.22 17.08 -3.08
C SER A 312 -15.90 15.92 -2.36
N GLN A 313 -16.46 14.97 -3.11
CA GLN A 313 -17.03 13.74 -2.58
C GLN A 313 -15.98 12.89 -1.84
N VAL A 314 -14.79 12.70 -2.41
CA VAL A 314 -13.73 11.91 -1.79
C VAL A 314 -13.27 12.54 -0.48
N PHE A 315 -13.05 13.86 -0.46
CA PHE A 315 -12.70 14.58 0.76
C PHE A 315 -13.83 14.55 1.79
N SER A 316 -15.09 14.74 1.37
CA SER A 316 -16.25 14.67 2.26
C SER A 316 -16.36 13.31 2.94
N ASN A 317 -16.23 12.21 2.17
CA ASN A 317 -16.27 10.86 2.71
C ASN A 317 -15.10 10.61 3.70
N ALA A 318 -13.90 11.11 3.40
CA ALA A 318 -12.73 10.96 4.25
C ALA A 318 -12.83 11.78 5.56
N LEU A 319 -13.52 12.92 5.53
CA LEU A 319 -13.70 13.80 6.68
C LEU A 319 -14.94 13.49 7.51
N TYR A 320 -15.89 12.74 6.98
CA TYR A 320 -17.09 12.35 7.71
C TYR A 320 -17.39 10.86 7.52
N PRO A 321 -16.45 9.96 7.84
CA PRO A 321 -16.73 8.52 7.81
C PRO A 321 -17.89 8.22 8.78
N ASP A 322 -18.95 7.63 8.25
CA ASP A 322 -20.17 7.30 8.99
C ASP A 322 -20.80 8.50 9.76
N GLY A 323 -20.58 9.72 9.26
CA GLY A 323 -21.10 10.96 9.85
C GLY A 323 -20.29 11.51 11.03
N VAL A 324 -19.14 10.91 11.37
CA VAL A 324 -18.26 11.38 12.46
C VAL A 324 -17.18 12.32 11.93
N PRO A 325 -16.96 13.51 12.50
CA PRO A 325 -15.91 14.43 12.05
C PRO A 325 -14.51 13.82 12.20
N GLY A 326 -13.81 13.70 11.07
CA GLY A 326 -12.40 13.39 10.97
C GLY A 326 -11.52 14.63 11.14
N ASN A 327 -10.20 14.42 11.12
CA ASN A 327 -9.25 15.53 11.30
C ASN A 327 -8.95 16.23 9.97
N MET A 328 -9.70 17.29 9.69
CA MET A 328 -9.52 18.14 8.51
C MET A 328 -8.18 18.86 8.49
N VAL A 329 -7.68 19.27 9.65
CA VAL A 329 -6.42 20.00 9.77
C VAL A 329 -5.26 19.12 9.28
N ASP A 330 -5.16 17.88 9.79
CA ASP A 330 -4.12 16.93 9.36
C ASP A 330 -4.19 16.67 7.86
N LEU A 331 -5.40 16.37 7.33
CA LEU A 331 -5.59 16.03 5.93
C LEU A 331 -5.16 17.18 5.01
N MET A 332 -5.60 18.40 5.30
CA MET A 332 -5.28 19.58 4.48
C MET A 332 -3.84 20.04 4.66
N GLN A 333 -3.22 19.76 5.81
CA GLN A 333 -1.78 19.99 6.02
C GLN A 333 -0.96 19.00 5.18
N ILE A 334 -1.25 17.71 5.28
CA ILE A 334 -0.57 16.64 4.53
C ILE A 334 -0.71 16.87 3.03
N MET A 335 -1.92 17.13 2.54
CA MET A 335 -2.15 17.40 1.13
C MET A 335 -1.45 18.67 0.68
N GLY A 336 -1.48 19.73 1.50
CA GLY A 336 -0.81 20.98 1.18
C GLY A 336 0.70 20.81 1.06
N THR A 337 1.31 20.08 1.99
CA THR A 337 2.73 19.75 1.91
C THR A 337 3.02 18.88 0.69
N LEU A 338 2.29 17.78 0.48
CA LEU A 338 2.49 16.89 -0.67
C LEU A 338 2.49 17.63 -2.02
N LEU A 339 1.62 18.62 -2.18
CA LEU A 339 1.46 19.38 -3.44
C LEU A 339 2.48 20.50 -3.66
N LEU A 340 3.06 21.03 -2.58
CA LEU A 340 3.88 22.25 -2.56
C LEU A 340 5.36 22.00 -2.23
N LEU A 341 5.77 20.76 -1.96
CA LEU A 341 7.20 20.41 -1.92
C LEU A 341 7.83 20.68 -3.30
N GLU A 342 9.06 21.21 -3.31
CA GLU A 342 9.83 21.42 -4.55
C GLU A 342 10.30 20.07 -5.11
N ASP A 343 10.91 19.27 -4.24
CA ASP A 343 11.32 17.91 -4.47
C ASP A 343 10.41 16.97 -3.66
N PRO A 344 9.62 16.09 -4.32
CA PRO A 344 8.78 15.14 -3.62
C PRO A 344 9.57 14.26 -2.66
N LEU A 345 9.03 14.04 -1.46
CA LEU A 345 9.63 13.19 -0.44
C LEU A 345 8.91 11.84 -0.34
N PRO A 346 9.66 10.74 -0.13
CA PRO A 346 9.07 9.45 0.25
C PRO A 346 8.21 9.54 1.49
N ILE A 347 7.25 8.61 1.65
CA ILE A 347 6.29 8.58 2.77
C ILE A 347 7.00 8.73 4.12
N LYS A 348 8.08 7.97 4.35
CA LYS A 348 8.82 8.02 5.63
C LYS A 348 9.46 9.39 5.91
N HIS A 349 9.93 10.07 4.86
CA HIS A 349 10.58 11.37 4.96
C HIS A 349 9.56 12.51 5.07
N LEU A 350 8.44 12.40 4.36
CA LEU A 350 7.29 13.29 4.51
C LEU A 350 6.70 13.22 5.92
N ALA A 351 6.57 12.01 6.50
CA ALA A 351 6.11 11.82 7.87
C ALA A 351 7.05 12.49 8.88
N SER A 352 8.37 12.31 8.70
CA SER A 352 9.39 12.96 9.52
C SER A 352 9.36 14.49 9.39
N LEU A 353 9.14 15.03 8.17
CA LEU A 353 8.96 16.46 7.93
C LEU A 353 7.75 17.06 8.64
N LEU A 354 6.62 16.37 8.55
CA LEU A 354 5.38 16.80 9.19
C LEU A 354 5.36 16.54 10.71
N ASN A 355 6.39 15.88 11.25
CA ASN A 355 6.44 15.44 12.64
C ASN A 355 5.22 14.58 13.06
N ILE A 356 4.79 13.69 12.16
CA ILE A 356 3.72 12.71 12.40
C ILE A 356 4.26 11.30 12.16
N SER A 357 3.59 10.29 12.73
CA SER A 357 3.98 8.90 12.43
C SER A 357 3.67 8.54 10.97
N SER A 358 4.53 7.75 10.32
CA SER A 358 4.26 7.22 8.97
C SER A 358 2.93 6.48 8.91
N ARG A 359 2.55 5.81 10.01
CA ARG A 359 1.23 5.20 10.17
C ARG A 359 0.11 6.21 9.96
N ARG A 360 0.12 7.32 10.70
CA ARG A 360 -0.92 8.35 10.62
C ARG A 360 -1.00 8.94 9.21
N LEU A 361 0.15 9.19 8.60
CA LEU A 361 0.24 9.66 7.22
C LEU A 361 -0.39 8.66 6.22
N VAL A 362 -0.05 7.38 6.33
CA VAL A 362 -0.61 6.31 5.48
C VAL A 362 -2.11 6.12 5.72
N GLU A 363 -2.59 6.19 6.97
CA GLU A 363 -4.03 6.13 7.28
C GLU A 363 -4.81 7.26 6.59
N ILE A 364 -4.24 8.46 6.55
CA ILE A 364 -4.83 9.61 5.85
C ILE A 364 -4.76 9.42 4.33
N PHE A 365 -3.65 8.93 3.78
CA PHE A 365 -3.62 8.61 2.35
C PHE A 365 -4.63 7.51 1.98
N LEU A 366 -4.79 6.49 2.83
CA LEU A 366 -5.76 5.41 2.61
C LEU A 366 -7.21 5.90 2.64
N SER A 367 -7.53 6.98 3.38
CA SER A 367 -8.89 7.54 3.38
C SER A 367 -9.25 8.24 2.07
N ILE A 368 -8.26 8.68 1.30
CA ILE A 368 -8.40 9.33 -0.02
C ILE A 368 -7.66 8.57 -1.15
N GLN A 369 -7.44 7.27 -0.96
CA GLN A 369 -6.67 6.43 -1.91
C GLN A 369 -7.29 6.32 -3.31
N SER A 370 -8.53 6.78 -3.50
CA SER A 370 -9.17 6.85 -4.81
C SER A 370 -8.56 7.91 -5.73
N ILE A 371 -7.91 8.93 -5.16
CA ILE A 371 -7.33 10.05 -5.90
C ILE A 371 -5.79 10.12 -5.76
N LEU A 372 -5.21 9.15 -5.04
CA LEU A 372 -3.76 9.00 -4.85
C LEU A 372 -3.27 7.62 -5.32
N LEU A 373 -2.11 7.59 -5.96
CA LEU A 373 -1.32 6.39 -6.20
C LEU A 373 -0.35 6.21 -5.03
N ILE A 374 -0.73 5.36 -4.08
CA ILE A 374 0.08 5.07 -2.89
C ILE A 374 1.03 3.91 -3.22
N PRO A 375 2.35 4.12 -3.14
CA PRO A 375 3.33 3.15 -3.58
C PRO A 375 3.37 1.89 -2.73
N GLU A 376 4.11 0.89 -3.22
CA GLU A 376 4.35 -0.36 -2.53
C GLU A 376 5.24 -0.22 -1.30
N SER A 377 6.26 0.63 -1.36
CA SER A 377 7.18 0.91 -0.25
C SER A 377 6.98 2.32 0.29
N ASP A 378 7.29 2.50 1.58
CA ASP A 378 7.35 3.82 2.22
C ASP A 378 8.61 4.62 1.82
N ASP A 379 9.52 3.98 1.06
CA ASP A 379 10.69 4.58 0.43
C ASP A 379 10.38 5.25 -0.92
N ASP A 380 9.18 5.05 -1.44
CA ASP A 380 8.73 5.56 -2.72
C ASP A 380 7.79 6.77 -2.55
N LEU A 381 7.55 7.47 -3.66
CA LEU A 381 6.74 8.69 -3.71
C LEU A 381 5.25 8.37 -3.87
N VAL A 382 4.42 9.14 -3.15
CA VAL A 382 2.97 9.20 -3.42
C VAL A 382 2.74 10.10 -4.62
N GLN A 383 1.92 9.64 -5.56
CA GLN A 383 1.57 10.42 -6.75
C GLN A 383 0.06 10.70 -6.76
N LEU A 384 -0.34 11.76 -7.45
CA LEU A 384 -1.77 12.01 -7.70
C LEU A 384 -2.23 11.11 -8.84
N VAL A 385 -3.45 10.59 -8.78
CA VAL A 385 -4.02 9.88 -9.94
C VAL A 385 -4.21 10.84 -11.11
N HIS A 386 -4.62 12.08 -10.84
CA HIS A 386 -4.85 13.10 -11.85
C HIS A 386 -4.26 14.45 -11.44
N THR A 387 -3.60 15.13 -12.37
CA THR A 387 -2.92 16.42 -12.11
C THR A 387 -3.89 17.53 -11.73
N SER A 388 -5.13 17.52 -12.24
CA SER A 388 -6.14 18.55 -11.93
C SER A 388 -6.59 18.56 -10.46
N LEU A 389 -6.23 17.54 -9.66
CA LEU A 389 -6.42 17.56 -8.21
C LEU A 389 -5.61 18.69 -7.57
N LYS A 390 -4.39 18.93 -8.04
CA LYS A 390 -3.56 20.06 -7.59
C LYS A 390 -4.26 21.38 -7.94
N ASP A 391 -4.71 21.52 -9.18
CA ASP A 391 -5.39 22.74 -9.63
C ASP A 391 -6.70 23.00 -8.88
N PHE A 392 -7.41 21.94 -8.48
CA PHE A 392 -8.63 22.02 -7.67
C PHE A 392 -8.31 22.56 -6.26
N LEU A 393 -7.36 21.93 -5.57
CA LEU A 393 -7.03 22.27 -4.18
C LEU A 393 -6.35 23.64 -4.03
N LEU A 394 -5.68 24.14 -5.06
CA LEU A 394 -5.03 25.46 -5.06
C LEU A 394 -5.93 26.58 -5.61
N ALA A 395 -7.18 26.31 -5.97
CA ALA A 395 -8.13 27.30 -6.47
C ALA A 395 -9.34 27.44 -5.52
N PRO A 396 -9.49 28.59 -4.81
CA PRO A 396 -10.54 28.74 -3.79
C PRO A 396 -11.95 28.68 -4.36
N ALA A 397 -12.14 29.19 -5.58
CA ALA A 397 -13.42 29.14 -6.28
C ALA A 397 -13.87 27.71 -6.66
N ARG A 398 -12.93 26.75 -6.70
CA ARG A 398 -13.20 25.35 -7.06
C ARG A 398 -13.34 24.46 -5.85
N SER A 399 -12.42 24.57 -4.89
CA SER A 399 -12.33 23.66 -3.74
C SER A 399 -13.10 24.12 -2.50
N GLY A 400 -13.50 25.41 -2.43
CA GLY A 400 -14.26 25.94 -1.30
C GLY A 400 -13.57 25.65 0.04
N ASN A 401 -14.23 24.85 0.90
CA ASN A 401 -13.69 24.47 2.20
C ASN A 401 -12.41 23.62 2.12
N TYR A 402 -12.14 22.98 0.99
CA TYR A 402 -10.93 22.17 0.77
C TYR A 402 -9.76 22.97 0.22
N PHE A 403 -9.90 24.31 0.10
CA PHE A 403 -8.85 25.16 -0.41
C PHE A 403 -7.58 25.11 0.45
N ILE A 404 -6.46 24.91 -0.23
CA ILE A 404 -5.12 24.91 0.33
C ILE A 404 -4.50 26.27 0.01
N ASN A 405 -4.45 27.14 1.01
CA ASN A 405 -3.80 28.45 0.92
C ASN A 405 -2.27 28.27 0.76
N PRO A 406 -1.68 28.57 -0.42
CA PRO A 406 -0.27 28.29 -0.67
C PRO A 406 0.68 29.08 0.23
N PRO A 407 0.50 30.41 0.47
CA PRO A 407 1.32 31.15 1.43
C PRO A 407 1.39 30.51 2.82
N THR A 408 0.22 30.17 3.37
CA THR A 408 0.11 29.56 4.70
C THR A 408 0.81 28.20 4.75
N ARG A 409 0.70 27.41 3.68
CA ARG A 409 1.32 26.09 3.63
C ARG A 409 2.82 26.16 3.39
N HIS A 410 3.30 27.03 2.51
CA HIS A 410 4.74 27.26 2.35
C HIS A 410 5.38 27.73 3.67
N LEU A 411 4.72 28.61 4.42
CA LEU A 411 5.17 29.02 5.75
C LEU A 411 5.24 27.83 6.72
N SER A 412 4.20 26.99 6.76
CA SER A 412 4.19 25.77 7.57
C SER A 412 5.32 24.79 7.18
N ILE A 413 5.61 24.63 5.88
CA ILE A 413 6.71 23.77 5.42
C ILE A 413 8.06 24.36 5.85
N ALA A 414 8.27 25.68 5.72
CA ALA A 414 9.49 26.34 6.16
C ALA A 414 9.75 26.13 7.67
N ILE A 415 8.71 26.30 8.49
CA ILE A 415 8.77 26.02 9.94
C ILE A 415 9.16 24.56 10.21
N ASN A 416 8.53 23.61 9.50
CA ASN A 416 8.84 22.18 9.64
C ASN A 416 10.29 21.86 9.24
N CYS A 417 10.80 22.49 8.18
CA CYS A 417 12.20 22.36 7.78
C CYS A 417 13.14 22.86 8.88
N LEU A 418 12.90 24.06 9.44
CA LEU A 418 13.71 24.62 10.53
C LEU A 418 13.72 23.70 11.76
N ASN A 419 12.56 23.15 12.13
CA ASN A 419 12.43 22.21 13.24
C ASN A 419 13.21 20.90 13.02
N ILE A 420 13.26 20.39 11.79
CA ILE A 420 14.11 19.23 11.46
C ILE A 420 15.58 19.57 11.61
N ILE A 421 16.01 20.73 11.11
CA ILE A 421 17.41 21.14 11.19
C ILE A 421 17.83 21.21 12.66
N GLU A 422 17.01 21.84 13.50
CA GLU A 422 17.27 21.98 14.93
C GLU A 422 17.41 20.61 15.63
N ARG A 423 16.51 19.66 15.33
CA ARG A 423 16.52 18.31 15.93
C ARG A 423 17.74 17.50 15.53
N ASN A 424 18.32 17.76 14.36
CA ASN A 424 19.43 16.99 13.79
C ASN A 424 20.73 17.81 13.68
N LYS A 425 20.89 18.83 14.53
CA LYS A 425 22.03 19.76 14.48
C LYS A 425 23.42 19.12 14.61
N ALA A 426 23.50 17.88 15.10
CA ALA A 426 24.73 17.11 15.23
C ALA A 426 25.01 16.13 14.06
N GLU A 427 24.09 16.02 13.09
CA GLU A 427 24.21 15.07 11.97
C GLU A 427 24.94 15.68 10.75
N PHE A 428 25.25 14.86 9.75
CA PHE A 428 25.71 15.35 8.44
C PHE A 428 24.52 15.68 7.53
N TRP A 429 24.33 16.97 7.26
CA TRP A 429 23.07 17.52 6.78
C TRP A 429 22.69 17.21 5.32
N PHE A 430 23.65 16.77 4.51
CA PHE A 430 23.43 16.43 3.10
C PHE A 430 23.38 14.92 2.83
N GLY A 431 23.52 14.09 3.86
CA GLY A 431 23.61 12.63 3.71
C GLY A 431 22.26 11.91 3.74
N VAL A 432 21.24 12.51 4.34
CA VAL A 432 19.98 11.81 4.66
C VAL A 432 18.77 12.73 4.48
N GLN A 433 17.69 12.21 3.90
CA GLN A 433 16.39 12.87 3.88
C GLN A 433 15.64 12.62 5.21
N PRO A 434 14.71 13.50 5.65
CA PRO A 434 14.32 14.77 5.03
C PRO A 434 15.27 15.95 5.34
N LEU A 435 16.36 15.75 6.09
CA LEU A 435 17.26 16.83 6.51
C LEU A 435 17.90 17.56 5.32
N SER A 436 18.34 16.82 4.29
CA SER A 436 18.89 17.43 3.08
C SER A 436 17.89 18.33 2.36
N TYR A 437 16.61 17.94 2.29
CA TYR A 437 15.54 18.79 1.77
C TYR A 437 15.39 20.06 2.63
N ALA A 438 15.27 19.88 3.94
CA ALA A 438 15.03 20.98 4.87
C ALA A 438 16.10 22.07 4.75
N VAL A 439 17.37 21.67 4.68
CA VAL A 439 18.54 22.56 4.60
C VAL A 439 18.58 23.37 3.31
N LYS A 440 18.08 22.81 2.20
CA LYS A 440 18.04 23.46 0.89
C LYS A 440 16.81 24.36 0.72
N GLU A 441 15.64 23.89 1.13
CA GLU A 441 14.36 24.45 0.68
C GLU A 441 13.64 25.35 1.70
N TRP A 442 14.08 25.40 2.98
CA TRP A 442 13.38 26.20 3.98
C TRP A 442 13.29 27.70 3.62
N LEU A 443 14.38 28.28 3.09
CA LEU A 443 14.41 29.67 2.62
C LEU A 443 13.55 29.89 1.39
N ASN A 444 13.54 28.92 0.46
CA ASN A 444 12.75 28.99 -0.75
C ASN A 444 11.25 29.00 -0.42
N HIS A 445 10.81 28.12 0.49
CA HIS A 445 9.44 28.14 0.98
C HIS A 445 9.09 29.42 1.75
N LEU A 446 9.99 29.93 2.59
CA LEU A 446 9.76 31.21 3.26
C LEU A 446 9.61 32.35 2.25
N HIS A 447 10.46 32.39 1.20
CA HIS A 447 10.36 33.37 0.13
C HIS A 447 9.03 33.28 -0.62
N LYS A 448 8.61 32.06 -1.01
CA LYS A 448 7.32 31.84 -1.68
C LYS A 448 6.14 32.29 -0.82
N ALA A 449 6.17 31.98 0.48
CA ALA A 449 5.14 32.40 1.41
C ALA A 449 4.97 33.93 1.46
N LEU A 450 6.07 34.67 1.49
CA LEU A 450 6.06 36.14 1.51
C LEU A 450 5.68 36.74 0.15
N SER A 451 6.13 36.13 -0.95
CA SER A 451 5.87 36.65 -2.31
C SER A 451 4.40 36.54 -2.74
N GLU A 452 3.67 35.57 -2.19
CA GLU A 452 2.27 35.31 -2.53
C GLU A 452 1.27 35.88 -1.50
N GLU A 453 1.76 36.54 -0.45
CA GLU A 453 0.97 37.07 0.68
C GLU A 453 -0.06 38.13 0.26
N GLU A 454 0.28 38.95 -0.76
CA GLU A 454 -0.66 39.93 -1.33
C GLU A 454 -1.86 39.29 -2.02
N ARG A 455 -1.72 38.05 -2.51
CA ARG A 455 -2.77 37.31 -3.21
C ARG A 455 -3.68 36.54 -2.26
N TYR A 456 -3.11 35.97 -1.21
CA TYR A 456 -3.83 35.22 -0.19
C TYR A 456 -3.21 35.50 1.19
N PRO A 457 -3.88 36.25 2.08
CA PRO A 457 -3.35 36.55 3.40
C PRO A 457 -2.98 35.26 4.14
N SER A 458 -1.79 35.25 4.74
CA SER A 458 -1.29 34.13 5.53
C SER A 458 -1.99 34.07 6.90
N ASP A 459 -2.04 32.87 7.49
CA ASP A 459 -2.50 32.72 8.88
C ASP A 459 -1.47 33.35 9.84
N LEU A 460 -1.81 34.51 10.39
CA LEU A 460 -0.96 35.27 11.32
C LEU A 460 -0.57 34.46 12.56
N SER A 461 -1.28 33.39 12.91
CA SER A 461 -0.91 32.50 14.03
C SER A 461 0.43 31.78 13.79
N LEU A 462 0.80 31.53 12.53
CA LEU A 462 2.07 30.88 12.18
C LEU A 462 3.28 31.81 12.34
N ILE A 463 3.10 33.13 12.42
CA ILE A 463 4.19 34.09 12.57
C ILE A 463 4.94 33.88 13.90
N PHE A 464 4.21 33.60 14.98
CA PHE A 464 4.83 33.31 16.28
C PHE A 464 5.69 32.04 16.21
N LEU A 465 5.16 30.97 15.61
CA LEU A 465 5.91 29.72 15.41
C LEU A 465 7.14 29.93 14.52
N LEU A 466 7.02 30.71 13.44
CA LEU A 466 8.16 31.06 12.60
C LEU A 466 9.23 31.81 13.40
N LYS A 467 8.83 32.80 14.20
CA LYS A 467 9.76 33.58 15.02
C LYS A 467 10.53 32.69 16.00
N ASP A 468 9.84 31.77 16.66
CA ASP A 468 10.45 30.83 17.59
C ASP A 468 11.43 29.89 16.86
N SER A 469 11.00 29.27 15.74
CA SER A 469 11.86 28.40 14.93
C SER A 469 13.09 29.13 14.38
N LEU A 470 12.95 30.39 13.93
CA LEU A 470 14.09 31.21 13.47
C LEU A 470 15.05 31.55 14.62
N THR A 471 14.52 31.85 15.81
CA THR A 471 15.34 32.15 16.99
C THR A 471 16.16 30.92 17.42
N ASN A 472 15.53 29.75 17.43
CA ASN A 472 16.21 28.49 17.72
C ASN A 472 17.27 28.14 16.65
N PHE A 473 16.93 28.34 15.37
CA PHE A 473 17.86 28.12 14.28
C PHE A 473 19.07 29.05 14.39
N ALA A 474 18.85 30.36 14.58
CA ALA A 474 19.91 31.35 14.71
C ALA A 474 20.85 31.07 15.89
N SER A 475 20.29 30.62 17.03
CA SER A 475 21.07 30.40 18.26
C SER A 475 21.86 29.09 18.26
N SER A 476 21.45 28.07 17.51
CA SER A 476 22.00 26.72 17.67
C SER A 476 22.37 25.98 16.39
N SER A 477 21.89 26.44 15.24
CA SER A 477 21.97 25.72 13.97
C SER A 477 22.55 26.55 12.82
N LEU A 478 22.64 27.88 12.94
CA LEU A 478 23.15 28.75 11.88
C LEU A 478 24.59 28.44 11.47
N ASP A 479 25.52 28.34 12.43
CA ASP A 479 26.94 28.07 12.10
C ASP A 479 27.11 26.69 11.46
N PRO A 480 26.58 25.58 12.02
CA PRO A 480 26.64 24.27 11.36
C PRO A 480 26.00 24.27 9.97
N TRP A 481 24.90 25.02 9.78
CA TRP A 481 24.24 25.17 8.48
C TRP A 481 25.14 25.82 7.45
N LEU A 482 25.70 26.98 7.81
CA LEU A 482 26.54 27.77 6.92
C LEU A 482 27.78 26.97 6.52
N HIS A 483 28.44 26.34 7.49
CA HIS A 483 29.58 25.45 7.23
C HIS A 483 29.20 24.31 6.27
N SER A 484 28.06 23.66 6.49
CA SER A 484 27.61 22.55 5.65
C SER A 484 27.28 23.01 4.22
N MET A 485 26.60 24.15 4.05
CA MET A 485 26.28 24.73 2.74
C MET A 485 27.55 25.08 1.94
N ILE A 486 28.53 25.68 2.61
CA ILE A 486 29.83 26.02 2.03
C ILE A 486 30.56 24.75 1.56
N MET A 487 30.64 23.72 2.42
CA MET A 487 31.30 22.45 2.08
C MET A 487 30.61 21.71 0.95
N ASN A 488 29.27 21.70 0.92
CA ASN A 488 28.50 21.06 -0.15
C ASN A 488 28.72 21.76 -1.51
N ASN A 489 28.75 23.09 -1.53
CA ASN A 489 29.06 23.86 -2.75
C ASN A 489 30.51 23.64 -3.22
N MET A 490 31.48 23.59 -2.29
CA MET A 490 32.87 23.25 -2.65
C MET A 490 32.99 21.85 -3.25
N ASN A 491 32.34 20.84 -2.65
CA ASN A 491 32.33 19.48 -3.19
C ASN A 491 31.67 19.42 -4.58
N ALA A 492 30.55 20.10 -4.77
CA ALA A 492 29.88 20.17 -6.08
C ALA A 492 30.75 20.84 -7.17
N THR A 493 31.67 21.73 -6.77
CA THR A 493 32.61 22.40 -7.67
C THR A 493 33.81 21.48 -7.99
N ILE A 494 34.36 20.77 -7.00
CA ILE A 494 35.45 19.80 -7.17
C ILE A 494 35.03 18.63 -8.10
N TYR A 495 33.80 18.14 -8.00
CA TYR A 495 33.30 17.08 -8.91
C TYR A 495 32.94 17.59 -10.32
N LYS A 496 32.77 18.90 -10.51
CA LYS A 496 32.63 19.51 -11.84
C LYS A 496 33.98 19.84 -12.50
N GLU A 497 35.04 19.98 -11.71
CA GLU A 497 36.39 20.30 -12.19
C GLU A 497 37.31 19.07 -12.35
N ALA A 498 36.85 17.87 -12.00
CA ALA A 498 37.58 16.64 -12.30
C ALA A 498 37.66 16.41 -13.83
N PRO A 499 38.83 16.44 -14.47
CA PRO A 499 38.95 16.21 -15.91
C PRO A 499 38.54 14.76 -16.24
N LEU A 500 37.74 14.61 -17.29
CA LEU A 500 37.46 13.34 -17.96
C LEU A 500 38.79 12.68 -18.40
N PHE A 501 39.35 11.81 -17.56
CA PHE A 501 40.31 10.81 -18.05
C PHE A 501 39.53 9.61 -18.60
N SER A 502 39.39 9.61 -19.93
CA SER A 502 38.99 8.43 -20.70
C SER A 502 40.05 7.33 -20.55
N PRO A 503 39.69 6.07 -20.27
CA PRO A 503 40.63 4.96 -20.38
C PRO A 503 40.70 4.53 -21.85
N GLN A 504 41.74 4.96 -22.58
CA GLN A 504 42.14 4.33 -23.84
C GLN A 504 43.20 3.25 -23.56
N VAL A 505 42.99 2.14 -24.24
CA VAL A 505 43.71 0.86 -24.21
C VAL A 505 45.14 0.99 -24.74
N SER A 506 46.14 0.44 -24.05
CA SER A 506 47.26 -0.29 -24.68
C SER A 506 48.15 -1.07 -23.68
N ARG A 507 48.01 -2.39 -23.75
CA ARG A 507 49.02 -3.48 -23.72
C ARG A 507 50.43 -3.26 -23.10
N ASN A 508 50.77 -4.27 -22.27
CA ASN A 508 52.07 -4.91 -22.03
C ASN A 508 53.21 -4.09 -21.40
N ILE A 509 53.71 -4.56 -20.25
CA ILE A 509 54.94 -5.38 -20.13
C ILE A 509 55.06 -5.89 -18.68
N ASP A 510 55.44 -7.16 -18.56
CA ASP A 510 55.85 -7.88 -17.35
C ASP A 510 56.93 -7.15 -16.52
N VAL A 511 56.97 -7.40 -15.20
CA VAL A 511 58.10 -8.06 -14.51
C VAL A 511 57.81 -8.15 -12.99
N LYS A 512 57.70 -9.41 -12.56
CA LYS A 512 57.90 -10.13 -11.27
C LYS A 512 58.11 -9.45 -9.90
N PRO A 513 57.81 -10.21 -8.81
CA PRO A 513 57.55 -9.70 -7.46
C PRO A 513 58.75 -9.83 -6.51
N ILE A 514 58.72 -9.04 -5.43
CA ILE A 514 59.15 -9.43 -4.07
C ILE A 514 58.09 -8.94 -3.09
#